data_AF-A0A061NK67-F1
#
_entry.id   AF-A0A061NK67-F1
#
_cell.length_a   1.000
_cell.length_b   1.000
_cell.length_c   1.000
_cell.angle_alpha   90.00
_cell.angle_beta   90.00
_cell.angle_gamma   90.00
#
_symmetry.space_group_name_H-M   'P 1'
#
loop_
_entity.id
_entity.type
_entity.pdbx_description
1 polymer ?
#
loop_
_entity_poly.entity_id
_entity_poly.type
_entity_poly.pdbx_seq_one_letter_code
_entity_poly.pdbx_strand_id
1 'polypeptide(L)'
;MSRITSRKAVSKAAEAVWAANKYFVLACSQSAYRDIRHHLRPNERDVNAAFLRLKEIDRTYRGVPSADLPELSNALYHLLGYFKSDLLTEERQYLHTRVKEDPEEVLEKLETYTFAYDKTYLKSCRLWQRDRSFSLVPVGLKIEGELSEAYVWDWQGDYICDDN
;
A
#
# COMPACT_ATOMS: atom_id res chain seq x y z
N MET A 1 -11.07 23.42 0.49
CA MET A 1 -10.44 22.65 -0.61
C MET A 1 -9.25 23.40 -1.21
N SER A 2 -8.09 23.17 -0.63
CA SER A 2 -6.78 23.58 -1.12
C SER A 2 -6.30 22.60 -2.20
N ARG A 3 -5.60 23.11 -3.22
CA ARG A 3 -5.04 22.28 -4.30
C ARG A 3 -3.56 22.57 -4.45
N ILE A 4 -2.73 21.55 -4.28
CA ILE A 4 -1.28 21.67 -4.39
C ILE A 4 -0.81 20.89 -5.61
N THR A 5 -0.12 21.57 -6.52
CA THR A 5 0.43 21.02 -7.76
C THR A 5 1.95 20.94 -7.77
N SER A 6 2.59 21.28 -6.64
CA SER A 6 4.05 21.19 -6.49
C SER A 6 4.53 19.78 -6.82
N ARG A 7 5.36 19.64 -7.86
CA ARG A 7 5.85 18.34 -8.33
C ARG A 7 6.50 17.52 -7.23
N LYS A 8 7.22 18.18 -6.32
CA LYS A 8 7.87 17.57 -5.15
C LYS A 8 6.84 17.04 -4.16
N ALA A 9 5.81 17.80 -3.85
CA ALA A 9 4.75 17.38 -2.93
C ALA A 9 3.93 16.22 -3.53
N VAL A 10 3.50 16.36 -4.78
CA VAL A 10 2.76 15.33 -5.52
C VAL A 10 3.55 14.04 -5.63
N SER A 11 4.85 14.12 -5.96
CA SER A 11 5.73 12.95 -6.01
C SER A 11 5.81 12.22 -4.67
N LYS A 12 5.99 12.95 -3.56
CA LYS A 12 6.04 12.36 -2.23
C LYS A 12 4.72 11.71 -1.84
N ALA A 13 3.60 12.36 -2.15
CA ALA A 13 2.27 11.81 -1.94
C ALA A 13 2.07 10.51 -2.72
N ALA A 14 2.38 10.50 -4.02
CA ALA A 14 2.30 9.33 -4.88
C ALA A 14 3.15 8.16 -4.36
N GLU A 15 4.39 8.43 -3.93
CA GLU A 15 5.27 7.41 -3.35
C GLU A 15 4.71 6.82 -2.05
N ALA A 16 4.19 7.66 -1.15
CA ALA A 16 3.60 7.22 0.11
C ALA A 16 2.31 6.42 -0.10
N VAL A 17 1.43 6.89 -0.99
CA VAL A 17 0.21 6.18 -1.39
C VAL A 17 0.56 4.84 -2.02
N TRP A 18 1.53 4.81 -2.93
CA TRP A 18 2.00 3.55 -3.53
C TRP A 18 2.55 2.59 -2.47
N ALA A 19 3.40 3.06 -1.55
CA ALA A 19 3.94 2.21 -0.49
C ALA A 19 2.85 1.54 0.35
N ALA A 20 1.78 2.28 0.67
CA ALA A 20 0.62 1.75 1.39
C ALA A 20 -0.22 0.76 0.56
N ASN A 21 -0.34 0.96 -0.75
CA ASN A 21 -1.25 0.19 -1.60
C ASN A 21 -0.59 -1.00 -2.30
N LYS A 22 0.72 -1.02 -2.48
CA LYS A 22 1.41 -1.94 -3.40
C LYS A 22 1.15 -3.42 -3.10
N TYR A 23 1.00 -3.82 -1.82
CA TYR A 23 0.70 -5.22 -1.47
C TYR A 23 -0.75 -5.60 -1.71
N PHE A 24 -1.68 -4.65 -1.53
CA PHE A 24 -3.06 -4.86 -1.96
C PHE A 24 -3.12 -5.02 -3.48
N VAL A 25 -2.46 -4.14 -4.25
CA VAL A 25 -2.39 -4.28 -5.71
C VAL A 25 -1.77 -5.62 -6.11
N LEU A 26 -0.69 -6.04 -5.44
CA LEU A 26 -0.05 -7.32 -5.70
C LEU A 26 -0.97 -8.50 -5.38
N ALA A 27 -1.79 -8.40 -4.33
CA ALA A 27 -2.79 -9.41 -4.00
C ALA A 27 -3.91 -9.49 -5.05
N CYS A 28 -4.18 -8.40 -5.78
CA CYS A 28 -5.16 -8.38 -6.87
C CYS A 28 -4.58 -8.85 -8.21
N SER A 29 -3.39 -8.36 -8.58
CA SER A 29 -2.77 -8.62 -9.87
C SER A 29 -1.29 -8.22 -9.90
N GLN A 30 -0.41 -9.19 -10.16
CA GLN A 30 1.00 -8.97 -10.41
C GLN A 30 1.26 -8.11 -11.65
N SER A 31 0.40 -8.23 -12.68
CA SER A 31 0.47 -7.38 -13.88
C SER A 31 0.26 -5.91 -13.52
N ALA A 32 -0.84 -5.59 -12.81
CA ALA A 32 -1.12 -4.23 -12.37
C ALA A 32 -0.05 -3.68 -11.41
N TYR A 33 0.50 -4.52 -10.53
CA TYR A 33 1.61 -4.15 -9.67
C TYR A 33 2.84 -3.69 -10.47
N ARG A 34 3.21 -4.45 -11.52
CA ARG A 34 4.38 -4.14 -12.36
C ARG A 34 4.16 -2.86 -13.16
N ASP A 35 2.95 -2.68 -13.68
CA ASP A 35 2.51 -1.53 -14.45
C ASP A 35 2.57 -0.23 -13.64
N ILE A 36 1.91 -0.19 -12.46
CA ILE A 36 1.97 0.98 -11.56
C ILE A 36 3.41 1.25 -11.12
N ARG A 37 4.17 0.21 -10.77
CA ARG A 37 5.58 0.37 -10.39
C ARG A 37 6.43 0.97 -11.50
N HIS A 38 6.16 0.66 -12.77
CA HIS A 38 6.86 1.23 -13.92
C HIS A 38 6.62 2.75 -14.01
N HIS A 39 5.36 3.17 -13.94
CA HIS A 39 4.98 4.59 -13.96
C HIS A 39 5.53 5.42 -12.79
N LEU A 40 5.93 4.81 -11.67
CA LEU A 40 6.47 5.52 -10.51
C LEU A 40 8.01 5.58 -10.48
N ARG A 41 8.70 5.01 -11.48
CA ARG A 41 10.16 5.04 -11.57
C ARG A 41 10.67 6.48 -11.73
N PRO A 42 11.80 6.86 -11.11
CA PRO A 42 12.33 8.22 -11.20
C PRO A 42 12.53 8.74 -12.65
N ASN A 43 12.94 7.87 -13.56
CA ASN A 43 13.27 8.24 -14.95
C ASN A 43 12.07 8.20 -15.91
N GLU A 44 10.95 7.59 -15.50
CA GLU A 44 9.76 7.34 -16.34
C GLU A 44 8.48 7.76 -15.59
N ARG A 45 8.61 8.79 -14.73
CA ARG A 45 7.58 9.14 -13.75
C ARG A 45 6.35 9.74 -14.41
N ASP A 46 5.25 8.98 -14.42
CA ASP A 46 3.90 9.39 -14.77
C ASP A 46 2.95 9.09 -13.60
N VAL A 47 2.84 10.06 -12.69
CA VAL A 47 2.01 9.94 -11.48
C VAL A 47 0.52 9.85 -11.83
N ASN A 48 0.08 10.48 -12.92
CA ASN A 48 -1.32 10.42 -13.31
C ASN A 48 -1.70 9.03 -13.85
N ALA A 49 -0.86 8.43 -14.69
CA ALA A 49 -1.07 7.05 -15.15
C ALA A 49 -1.09 6.05 -13.97
N ALA A 50 -0.15 6.18 -13.03
CA ALA A 50 -0.13 5.37 -11.82
C ALA A 50 -1.42 5.52 -10.98
N PHE A 51 -1.91 6.76 -10.82
CA PHE A 51 -3.15 7.04 -10.11
C PHE A 51 -4.36 6.41 -10.78
N LEU A 52 -4.51 6.59 -12.10
CA LEU A 52 -5.63 6.03 -12.87
C LEU A 52 -5.65 4.50 -12.77
N ARG A 53 -4.50 3.86 -12.89
CA ARG A 53 -4.38 2.40 -12.78
C ARG A 53 -4.68 1.91 -11.37
N LEU A 54 -4.22 2.62 -10.34
CA LEU A 54 -4.55 2.30 -8.95
C LEU A 54 -6.05 2.46 -8.66
N LYS A 55 -6.68 3.51 -9.20
CA LYS A 55 -8.13 3.75 -9.10
C LYS A 55 -8.95 2.64 -9.75
N GLU A 56 -8.50 2.11 -10.88
CA GLU A 56 -9.14 0.97 -11.54
C GLU A 56 -9.09 -0.30 -10.67
N ILE A 57 -7.93 -0.61 -10.10
CA ILE A 57 -7.76 -1.74 -9.18
C ILE A 57 -8.64 -1.56 -7.94
N ASP A 58 -8.67 -0.35 -7.38
CA ASP A 58 -9.52 -0.05 -6.23
C ASP A 58 -11.01 -0.28 -6.55
N ARG A 59 -11.52 0.30 -7.64
CA ARG A 59 -12.92 0.13 -8.05
C ARG A 59 -13.30 -1.34 -8.27
N THR A 60 -12.38 -2.14 -8.77
CA THR A 60 -12.61 -3.55 -9.09
C THR A 60 -12.59 -4.42 -7.83
N TYR A 61 -11.65 -4.18 -6.93
CA TYR A 61 -11.35 -5.11 -5.83
C TYR A 61 -11.66 -4.58 -4.43
N ARG A 62 -12.07 -3.31 -4.24
CA ARG A 62 -12.31 -2.76 -2.88
C ARG A 62 -13.36 -3.52 -2.07
N GLY A 63 -14.39 -4.05 -2.73
CA GLY A 63 -15.46 -4.81 -2.08
C GLY A 63 -15.23 -6.33 -2.05
N VAL A 64 -14.09 -6.80 -2.58
CA VAL A 64 -13.74 -8.23 -2.59
C VAL A 64 -13.11 -8.58 -1.24
N PRO A 65 -13.60 -9.61 -0.53
CA PRO A 65 -12.95 -10.12 0.68
C PRO A 65 -11.48 -10.44 0.43
N SER A 66 -10.60 -10.19 1.40
CA SER A 66 -9.16 -10.41 1.21
C SER A 66 -8.86 -11.86 0.81
N ALA A 67 -9.54 -12.83 1.42
CA ALA A 67 -9.41 -14.26 1.13
C ALA A 67 -9.70 -14.63 -0.34
N ASP A 68 -10.52 -13.83 -1.04
CA ASP A 68 -10.91 -14.05 -2.43
C ASP A 68 -10.01 -13.31 -3.44
N LEU A 69 -8.97 -12.59 -2.97
CA LEU A 69 -8.07 -11.88 -3.86
C LEU A 69 -7.18 -12.87 -4.64
N PRO A 70 -7.13 -12.79 -5.99
CA PRO A 70 -6.53 -13.84 -6.84
C PRO A 70 -5.07 -14.19 -6.54
N GLU A 71 -4.31 -13.22 -6.05
CA GLU A 71 -2.88 -13.32 -5.79
C GLU A 71 -2.53 -13.07 -4.31
N LEU A 72 -3.48 -13.25 -3.38
CA LEU A 72 -3.25 -13.02 -1.95
C LEU A 72 -2.00 -13.75 -1.45
N SER A 73 -1.86 -15.05 -1.74
CA SER A 73 -0.68 -15.82 -1.30
C SER A 73 0.64 -15.21 -1.76
N ASN A 74 0.69 -14.65 -2.98
CA ASN A 74 1.89 -14.01 -3.51
C ASN A 74 2.24 -12.76 -2.69
N ALA A 75 1.25 -11.90 -2.41
CA ALA A 75 1.43 -10.74 -1.54
C ALA A 75 1.86 -11.12 -0.13
N LEU A 76 1.30 -12.20 0.45
CA LEU A 76 1.66 -12.68 1.79
C LEU A 76 3.11 -13.16 1.86
N TYR A 77 3.64 -13.86 0.85
CA TYR A 77 5.07 -14.22 0.83
C TYR A 77 5.98 -12.99 0.83
N HIS A 78 5.59 -11.93 0.12
CA HIS A 78 6.33 -10.68 0.14
C HIS A 78 6.28 -9.98 1.51
N LEU A 79 5.12 -9.99 2.18
CA LEU A 79 4.95 -9.43 3.52
C LEU A 79 5.73 -10.23 4.57
N LEU A 80 5.67 -11.57 4.51
CA LEU A 80 6.40 -12.46 5.42
C LEU A 80 7.92 -12.19 5.38
N GLY A 81 8.46 -11.79 4.22
CA GLY A 81 9.86 -11.39 4.07
C GLY A 81 10.31 -10.25 4.99
N TYR A 82 9.41 -9.37 5.43
CA TYR A 82 9.72 -8.28 6.38
C TYR A 82 10.02 -8.76 7.79
N PHE A 83 9.60 -9.98 8.12
CA PHE A 83 9.72 -10.58 9.46
C PHE A 83 10.87 -11.59 9.55
N LYS A 84 11.74 -11.63 8.53
CA LYS A 84 12.85 -12.59 8.44
C LYS A 84 13.77 -12.56 9.67
N SER A 85 14.00 -11.37 10.23
CA SER A 85 14.89 -11.17 11.38
C SER A 85 14.17 -11.16 12.73
N ASP A 86 12.84 -11.14 12.75
CA ASP A 86 12.04 -11.01 13.96
C ASP A 86 11.46 -12.34 14.44
N LEU A 87 11.17 -13.25 13.50
CA LEU A 87 10.58 -14.56 13.77
C LEU A 87 11.63 -15.65 13.80
N LEU A 88 11.38 -16.69 14.60
CA LEU A 88 12.19 -17.91 14.60
C LEU A 88 12.05 -18.68 13.29
N THR A 89 12.98 -19.58 13.02
CA THR A 89 12.96 -20.36 11.79
C THR A 89 11.73 -21.27 11.70
N GLU A 90 11.33 -21.93 12.80
CA GLU A 90 10.14 -22.78 12.81
C GLU A 90 8.87 -21.94 12.56
N GLU A 91 8.76 -20.77 13.17
CA GLU A 91 7.60 -19.87 12.98
C GLU A 91 7.48 -19.40 11.53
N ARG A 92 8.60 -19.01 10.90
CA ARG A 92 8.61 -18.63 9.48
C ARG A 92 8.22 -19.79 8.58
N GLN A 93 8.72 -20.99 8.86
CA GLN A 93 8.37 -22.18 8.07
C GLN A 93 6.89 -22.53 8.22
N TYR A 94 6.36 -22.48 9.44
CA TYR A 94 4.95 -22.65 9.72
C TYR A 94 4.10 -21.67 8.90
N LEU A 95 4.37 -20.36 9.00
CA LEU A 95 3.63 -19.35 8.23
C LEU A 95 3.75 -19.55 6.72
N HIS A 96 4.94 -19.91 6.23
CA HIS A 96 5.15 -20.15 4.80
C HIS A 96 4.27 -21.29 4.26
N THR A 97 4.08 -22.35 5.04
CA THR A 97 3.14 -23.44 4.70
C THR A 97 1.70 -22.94 4.74
N ARG A 98 1.32 -22.20 5.80
CA ARG A 98 -0.03 -21.68 5.97
C ARG A 98 -0.46 -20.69 4.88
N VAL A 99 0.46 -19.99 4.21
CA VAL A 99 0.12 -19.09 3.07
C VAL A 99 -0.71 -19.79 1.97
N LYS A 100 -0.56 -21.11 1.80
CA LYS A 100 -1.33 -21.90 0.81
C LYS A 100 -2.55 -22.59 1.40
N GLU A 101 -2.49 -22.97 2.66
CA GLU A 101 -3.57 -23.71 3.32
C GLU A 101 -4.66 -22.78 3.88
N ASP A 102 -4.24 -21.63 4.40
CA ASP A 102 -5.07 -20.67 5.11
C ASP A 102 -4.43 -19.27 5.04
N PRO A 103 -4.53 -18.60 3.88
CA PRO A 103 -3.95 -17.28 3.68
C PRO A 103 -4.59 -16.21 4.56
N GLU A 104 -5.83 -16.40 5.03
CA GLU A 104 -6.52 -15.46 5.92
C GLU A 104 -5.90 -15.47 7.32
N GLU A 105 -5.64 -16.65 7.89
CA GLU A 105 -4.90 -16.77 9.15
C GLU A 105 -3.53 -16.09 9.07
N VAL A 106 -2.81 -16.27 7.96
CA VAL A 106 -1.51 -15.63 7.77
C VAL A 106 -1.65 -14.11 7.66
N LEU A 107 -2.69 -13.62 6.98
CA LEU A 107 -2.95 -12.18 6.87
C LEU A 107 -3.14 -11.56 8.26
N GLU A 108 -4.01 -12.14 9.10
CA GLU A 108 -4.27 -11.68 10.46
C GLU A 108 -3.02 -11.71 11.35
N LYS A 109 -2.20 -12.76 11.23
CA LYS A 109 -0.93 -12.86 11.96
C LYS A 109 0.06 -11.80 11.52
N LEU A 110 0.20 -11.56 10.22
CA LEU A 110 1.12 -10.54 9.70
C LEU A 110 0.66 -9.12 10.06
N GLU A 111 -0.65 -8.88 10.17
CA GLU A 111 -1.18 -7.63 10.73
C GLU A 111 -0.76 -7.48 12.20
N THR A 112 -1.05 -8.50 13.02
CA THR A 112 -0.68 -8.51 14.44
C THR A 112 0.81 -8.26 14.64
N TYR A 113 1.65 -8.93 13.86
CA TYR A 113 3.11 -8.78 13.90
C TYR A 113 3.57 -7.42 13.41
N THR A 114 2.89 -6.82 12.43
CA THR A 114 3.21 -5.47 11.95
C THR A 114 3.17 -4.48 13.11
N PHE A 115 2.17 -4.58 13.99
CA PHE A 115 2.04 -3.69 15.13
C PHE A 115 2.92 -4.13 16.32
N ALA A 116 3.01 -5.43 16.61
CA ALA A 116 3.81 -5.95 17.73
C ALA A 116 5.31 -5.68 17.57
N TYR A 117 5.85 -5.80 16.36
CA TYR A 117 7.27 -5.55 16.05
C TYR A 117 7.54 -4.13 15.54
N ASP A 118 6.56 -3.22 15.66
CA ASP A 118 6.68 -1.83 15.22
C ASP A 118 7.19 -1.66 13.77
N LYS A 119 6.68 -2.49 12.84
CA LYS A 119 7.04 -2.43 11.42
C LYS A 119 6.42 -1.19 10.77
N THR A 120 6.99 -0.02 11.05
CA THR A 120 6.49 1.30 10.64
C THR A 120 6.14 1.36 9.15
N TYR A 121 6.97 0.76 8.29
CA TYR A 121 6.73 0.70 6.84
C TYR A 121 5.44 -0.03 6.44
N LEU A 122 5.02 -1.02 7.23
CA LEU A 122 3.84 -1.84 6.96
C LEU A 122 2.58 -1.33 7.68
N LYS A 123 2.69 -0.44 8.68
CA LYS A 123 1.52 0.05 9.43
C LYS A 123 0.45 0.69 8.56
N SER A 124 0.87 1.34 7.46
CA SER A 124 -0.05 1.94 6.49
C SER A 124 -0.51 0.98 5.40
N CYS A 125 -0.11 -0.30 5.41
CA CYS A 125 -0.48 -1.26 4.36
C CYS A 125 -2.00 -1.37 4.25
N ARG A 126 -2.51 -1.28 3.03
CA ARG A 126 -3.95 -1.27 2.75
C ARG A 126 -4.64 -2.61 3.04
N LEU A 127 -3.89 -3.71 3.11
CA LEU A 127 -4.47 -5.00 3.48
C LEU A 127 -4.98 -5.03 4.94
N TRP A 128 -4.41 -4.21 5.83
CA TRP A 128 -4.85 -4.04 7.23
C TRP A 128 -6.05 -3.09 7.35
N GLN A 129 -6.20 -2.16 6.40
CA GLN A 129 -7.15 -1.04 6.47
C GLN A 129 -7.87 -0.87 5.13
N ARG A 130 -8.72 -1.86 4.79
CA ARG A 130 -9.38 -1.97 3.47
C ARG A 130 -10.37 -0.84 3.18
N ASP A 131 -11.03 -0.33 4.23
CA ASP A 131 -12.06 0.71 4.13
C ASP A 131 -11.48 2.10 3.83
N ARG A 132 -10.18 2.29 4.05
CA ARG A 132 -9.52 3.56 3.78
C ARG A 132 -9.48 3.84 2.28
N SER A 133 -9.72 5.11 1.90
CA SER A 133 -9.51 5.58 0.53
C SER A 133 -8.10 5.23 0.05
N PHE A 134 -7.99 4.73 -1.18
CA PHE A 134 -6.69 4.34 -1.74
C PHE A 134 -5.78 5.55 -1.97
N SER A 135 -6.35 6.74 -2.21
CA SER A 135 -5.63 7.98 -2.53
C SER A 135 -5.14 8.74 -1.30
N LEU A 136 -5.59 8.37 -0.11
CA LEU A 136 -5.29 9.09 1.12
C LEU A 136 -3.81 8.94 1.48
N VAL A 137 -3.12 10.06 1.69
CA VAL A 137 -1.68 10.09 1.93
C VAL A 137 -1.38 9.65 3.36
N PRO A 138 -0.69 8.52 3.57
CA PRO A 138 -0.57 7.89 4.90
C PRO A 138 0.56 8.46 5.77
N VAL A 139 1.16 9.58 5.35
CA VAL A 139 2.30 10.22 6.03
C VAL A 139 2.10 11.72 6.08
N GLY A 140 2.68 12.36 7.09
CA GLY A 140 2.74 13.81 7.11
C GLY A 140 3.53 14.36 5.92
N LEU A 141 3.02 15.42 5.30
CA LEU A 141 3.67 16.08 4.17
C LEU A 141 4.16 17.46 4.59
N LYS A 142 5.41 17.78 4.27
CA LYS A 142 5.90 19.15 4.39
C LYS A 142 5.54 19.95 3.14
N ILE A 143 4.61 20.88 3.28
CA ILE A 143 4.08 21.75 2.22
C ILE A 143 4.42 23.18 2.60
N GLU A 144 5.13 23.90 1.72
CA GLU A 144 5.48 25.33 1.92
C GLU A 144 6.19 25.68 3.24
N GLY A 145 6.76 24.70 3.94
CA GLY A 145 7.46 24.89 5.20
C GLY A 145 6.71 24.33 6.41
N GLU A 146 5.41 24.10 6.27
CA GLU A 146 4.54 23.56 7.31
C GLU A 146 4.42 22.04 7.17
N LEU A 147 4.41 21.34 8.30
CA LEU A 147 4.21 19.90 8.33
C LEU A 147 2.72 19.62 8.54
N SER A 148 2.08 18.99 7.56
CA SER A 148 0.74 18.45 7.72
C SER A 148 0.78 17.11 8.45
N GLU A 149 -0.32 16.77 9.11
CA GLU A 149 -0.54 15.43 9.64
C GLU A 149 -0.73 14.40 8.52
N ALA A 150 -0.61 13.12 8.87
CA ALA A 150 -0.95 12.02 7.98
C ALA A 150 -2.46 11.97 7.75
N TYR A 151 -2.88 11.43 6.61
CA TYR A 151 -4.28 11.23 6.25
C TYR A 151 -5.12 12.52 6.09
N VAL A 152 -4.46 13.66 5.90
CA VAL A 152 -5.11 14.96 5.61
C VAL A 152 -5.29 15.19 4.10
N TRP A 153 -4.33 14.70 3.30
CA TRP A 153 -4.28 14.97 1.87
C TRP A 153 -4.67 13.73 1.07
N ASP A 154 -5.38 13.96 -0.03
CA ASP A 154 -5.67 12.97 -1.06
C ASP A 154 -4.84 13.24 -2.31
N TRP A 155 -4.17 12.19 -2.80
CA TRP A 155 -3.47 12.22 -4.07
C TRP A 155 -4.42 11.98 -5.25
N GLN A 156 -4.45 12.92 -6.19
CA GLN A 156 -5.35 12.92 -7.34
C GLN A 156 -4.58 12.93 -8.68
N GLY A 157 -3.51 12.14 -8.75
CA GLY A 157 -2.63 12.08 -9.93
C GLY A 157 -1.65 13.26 -9.96
N ASP A 158 -1.98 14.32 -10.67
CA ASP A 158 -1.08 15.48 -10.87
C ASP A 158 -1.14 16.54 -9.76
N TYR A 159 -1.99 16.33 -8.76
CA TYR A 159 -2.15 17.24 -7.62
C TYR A 159 -2.52 16.46 -6.36
N ILE A 160 -2.43 17.14 -5.22
CA ILE A 160 -3.05 16.71 -3.97
C ILE A 160 -4.07 17.75 -3.52
N CYS A 161 -5.13 17.32 -2.83
CA CYS A 161 -6.15 18.18 -2.25
C CYS A 161 -6.55 17.71 -0.85
N ASP A 162 -7.06 18.61 -0.02
CA ASP A 162 -7.72 18.28 1.25
C ASP A 162 -9.24 18.35 1.06
N ASP A 163 -9.95 17.41 1.70
CA ASP A 163 -11.43 17.39 1.71
C ASP A 163 -12.04 18.36 2.75
N ASN A 164 -11.23 19.24 3.35
CA ASN A 164 -11.67 20.31 4.26
C ASN A 164 -12.49 21.40 3.54
#